data_AF-A0A2D6ABL4-F1
#
_entry.id   AF-A0A2D6ABL4-F1
#
_cell.length_a   1.000
_cell.length_b   1.000
_cell.length_c   1.000
_cell.angle_alpha   90.00
_cell.angle_beta   90.00
_cell.angle_gamma   90.00
#
_symmetry.space_group_name_H-M   'P 1'
#
loop_
_entity.id
_entity.type
_entity.pdbx_description
1 polymer ?
#
loop_
_entity_poly.entity_id
_entity_poly.type
_entity_poly.pdbx_seq_one_letter_code
_entity_poly.pdbx_strand_id
1 'polypeptide(L)'
;MSVLGEEFMSAIPEHELAALRALSGYDKMLEMDRIMKQYGIDEVRLLALLQGNSNQPAQAAPPPFVTETKPIENIPNPANVLDKSNFRFDYDPSPEAAKRRSEITQAVVCPACGGTLGIPDIRPIKVTCPQCLQETVFTS
;
A
#
# COMPACT_ATOMS: atom_id res chain seq x y z
N MET A 1 39.82 -18.65 -0.31
CA MET A 1 39.01 -18.83 0.93
C MET A 1 37.77 -19.61 0.53
N SER A 2 37.50 -20.65 1.30
CA SER A 2 36.65 -21.78 0.98
C SER A 2 35.19 -21.42 0.73
N VAL A 3 34.62 -22.18 -0.21
CA VAL A 3 33.21 -22.46 -0.43
C VAL A 3 32.47 -22.79 0.88
N LEU A 4 31.37 -22.07 1.14
CA LEU A 4 30.30 -22.48 2.04
C LEU A 4 28.98 -21.92 1.47
N GLY A 5 28.09 -22.81 1.03
CA GLY A 5 26.69 -22.47 0.78
C GLY A 5 26.13 -22.84 -0.60
N GLU A 6 26.46 -24.02 -1.13
CA GLU A 6 25.55 -24.70 -2.06
C GLU A 6 24.44 -25.36 -1.20
N GLU A 7 23.21 -25.45 -1.74
CA GLU A 7 22.05 -26.19 -1.21
C GLU A 7 20.99 -25.40 -0.40
N PHE A 8 20.37 -24.41 -1.02
CA PHE A 8 18.90 -24.30 -0.96
C PHE A 8 18.36 -24.14 -2.38
N MET A 9 18.35 -25.23 -3.14
CA MET A 9 17.37 -25.40 -4.22
C MET A 9 15.98 -25.57 -3.60
N SER A 10 15.49 -24.54 -2.93
CA SER A 10 14.07 -24.43 -2.64
C SER A 10 13.40 -24.16 -3.98
N ALA A 11 12.96 -25.23 -4.63
CA ALA A 11 12.07 -25.14 -5.78
C ALA A 11 10.92 -24.22 -5.37
N ILE A 12 10.86 -23.04 -6.01
CA ILE A 12 9.75 -22.10 -5.79
C ILE A 12 8.48 -22.90 -5.98
N PRO A 13 7.58 -22.95 -4.99
CA PRO A 13 6.40 -23.77 -5.12
C PRO A 13 5.55 -23.23 -6.27
N GLU A 14 4.97 -24.13 -7.06
CA GLU A 14 4.32 -23.79 -8.33
C GLU A 14 3.17 -22.78 -8.18
N HIS A 15 2.52 -22.75 -7.01
CA HIS A 15 1.47 -21.78 -6.70
C HIS A 15 1.99 -20.34 -6.61
N GLU A 16 3.19 -20.11 -6.07
CA GLU A 16 3.81 -18.78 -6.02
C GLU A 16 4.16 -18.31 -7.43
N LEU A 17 4.67 -19.23 -8.25
CA LEU A 17 5.00 -18.96 -9.65
C LEU A 17 3.73 -18.67 -10.49
N ALA A 18 2.63 -19.38 -10.19
CA ALA A 18 1.33 -19.17 -10.82
C ALA A 18 0.68 -17.84 -10.38
N ALA A 19 0.73 -17.53 -9.08
CA ALA A 19 0.30 -16.25 -8.54
C ALA A 19 1.07 -15.11 -9.21
N LEU A 20 2.39 -15.25 -9.33
CA LEU A 20 3.21 -14.23 -9.96
C LEU A 20 2.99 -14.09 -11.46
N ARG A 21 2.60 -15.17 -12.16
CA ARG A 21 2.15 -15.10 -13.56
C ARG A 21 0.80 -14.39 -13.71
N ALA A 22 -0.06 -14.46 -12.70
CA ALA A 22 -1.34 -13.75 -12.68
C ALA A 22 -1.16 -12.24 -12.41
N LEU A 23 -0.08 -11.86 -11.73
CA LEU A 23 0.27 -10.46 -11.47
C LEU A 23 0.89 -9.79 -12.71
N SER A 24 0.66 -8.49 -12.87
CA SER A 24 1.21 -7.69 -13.96
C SER A 24 1.63 -6.29 -13.49
N GLY A 25 2.52 -5.64 -14.23
CA GLY A 25 2.98 -4.28 -13.92
C GLY A 25 3.84 -4.19 -12.66
N TYR A 26 3.53 -3.22 -11.79
CA TYR A 26 4.30 -2.92 -10.58
C TYR A 26 4.20 -4.02 -9.52
N ASP A 27 3.02 -4.62 -9.37
CA ASP A 27 2.78 -5.68 -8.37
C ASP A 27 3.65 -6.91 -8.64
N LYS A 28 3.79 -7.27 -9.93
CA LYS A 28 4.72 -8.31 -10.37
C LYS A 28 6.16 -8.02 -9.98
N MET A 29 6.62 -6.78 -10.11
CA MET A 29 8.01 -6.40 -9.76
C MET A 29 8.26 -6.53 -8.25
N LEU A 30 7.31 -6.09 -7.42
CA LEU A 30 7.43 -6.16 -5.97
C LEU A 30 7.45 -7.63 -5.49
N GLU A 31 6.59 -8.46 -6.06
CA GLU A 31 6.52 -9.86 -5.69
C GLU A 31 7.72 -10.65 -6.22
N MET A 32 8.28 -10.28 -7.38
CA MET A 32 9.57 -10.81 -7.86
C MET A 32 10.68 -10.53 -6.84
N ASP A 33 10.81 -9.29 -6.35
CA ASP A 33 11.82 -8.91 -5.34
C ASP A 33 11.66 -9.69 -4.03
N ARG A 34 10.41 -9.89 -3.59
CA ARG A 34 10.10 -10.72 -2.41
C ARG A 34 10.53 -12.17 -2.60
N ILE A 35 10.18 -12.79 -3.71
CA ILE A 35 10.57 -14.17 -4.03
C ILE A 35 12.09 -14.30 -4.15
N MET A 36 12.77 -13.34 -4.80
CA MET A 36 14.23 -13.32 -4.88
C MET A 36 14.89 -13.31 -3.50
N LYS A 37 14.39 -12.47 -2.58
CA LYS A 37 14.90 -12.40 -1.20
C LYS A 37 14.57 -13.64 -0.37
N GLN A 38 13.39 -14.19 -0.54
CA GLN A 38 12.91 -15.34 0.24
C GLN A 38 13.58 -16.65 -0.15
N TYR A 39 13.82 -16.84 -1.45
CA TYR A 39 14.38 -18.09 -1.99
C TYR A 39 15.85 -17.95 -2.44
N GLY A 40 16.46 -16.77 -2.29
CA GLY A 40 17.87 -16.53 -2.58
C GLY A 40 18.26 -16.75 -4.04
N ILE A 41 17.32 -16.60 -4.96
CA ILE A 41 17.51 -16.82 -6.40
C ILE A 41 17.68 -15.51 -7.14
N ASP A 42 18.51 -15.54 -8.17
CA ASP A 42 18.76 -14.41 -9.06
C ASP A 42 17.57 -14.14 -10.00
N GLU A 43 17.39 -12.88 -10.38
CA GLU A 43 16.32 -12.42 -11.29
C GLU A 43 16.32 -13.22 -12.60
N VAL A 44 17.50 -13.48 -13.17
CA VAL A 44 17.64 -14.19 -14.44
C VAL A 44 17.11 -15.63 -14.31
N ARG A 45 17.37 -16.27 -13.18
CA ARG A 45 16.92 -17.64 -12.91
C ARG A 45 15.40 -17.69 -12.71
N LEU A 46 14.87 -16.69 -12.03
CA LEU A 46 13.44 -16.55 -11.73
C LEU A 46 12.61 -16.28 -13.01
N LEU A 47 13.12 -15.44 -13.90
CA LEU A 47 12.54 -15.21 -15.23
C LEU A 47 12.57 -16.47 -16.09
N ALA A 48 13.66 -17.25 -16.05
CA ALA A 48 13.77 -18.51 -16.75
C ALA A 48 12.74 -19.56 -16.26
N LEU A 49 12.48 -19.61 -14.96
CA LEU A 49 11.42 -20.44 -14.36
C LEU A 49 10.02 -19.98 -14.81
N LEU A 50 9.81 -18.67 -14.87
CA LEU A 50 8.55 -18.08 -15.33
C LEU A 50 8.24 -18.39 -16.80
N GLN A 51 9.27 -18.39 -17.65
CA GLN A 51 9.16 -18.67 -19.08
C GLN A 51 9.10 -20.19 -19.37
N GLY A 52 9.81 -21.01 -18.60
CA GLY A 52 9.87 -22.46 -18.79
C GLY A 52 8.55 -23.21 -18.51
N ASN A 53 7.63 -22.59 -17.76
CA ASN A 53 6.30 -23.13 -17.47
C ASN A 53 5.18 -22.30 -18.13
N SER A 54 5.44 -21.84 -19.35
CA SER A 54 4.48 -21.10 -20.19
C SER A 54 3.57 -22.05 -20.96
N ASN A 55 2.84 -22.92 -20.26
CA ASN A 55 1.62 -23.48 -20.83
C ASN A 55 0.51 -22.43 -20.65
N GLN A 56 0.47 -21.44 -21.54
CA GLN A 56 -0.65 -20.51 -21.62
C GLN A 56 -1.91 -21.30 -22.03
N PRO A 57 -3.01 -21.29 -21.26
CA PRO A 57 -4.31 -21.39 -21.90
C PRO A 57 -4.45 -20.14 -22.75
N ALA A 58 -4.59 -20.34 -24.06
CA ALA A 58 -4.96 -19.30 -24.99
C ALA A 58 -6.14 -18.50 -24.41
N GLN A 59 -5.95 -17.19 -24.25
CA GLN A 59 -7.02 -16.27 -23.97
C GLN A 59 -8.07 -16.41 -25.07
N ALA A 60 -9.21 -17.02 -24.72
CA ALA A 60 -10.38 -17.05 -25.56
C ALA A 60 -10.81 -15.60 -25.82
N ALA A 61 -10.96 -15.28 -27.12
CA ALA A 61 -11.45 -13.99 -27.58
C ALA A 61 -12.79 -13.64 -26.90
N PRO A 62 -13.00 -12.36 -26.52
CA PRO A 62 -14.30 -11.93 -26.02
C PRO A 62 -15.36 -12.07 -27.13
N PRO A 63 -16.58 -12.54 -26.84
CA PRO A 63 -17.65 -12.60 -27.84
C PRO A 63 -18.05 -11.19 -28.29
N PRO A 64 -18.53 -11.03 -29.54
CA PRO A 64 -18.87 -9.73 -30.10
C PRO A 64 -20.00 -9.08 -29.32
N PHE A 65 -19.86 -7.77 -29.08
CA PHE A 65 -20.88 -6.95 -28.44
C PHE A 65 -22.19 -7.04 -29.25
N VAL A 66 -23.26 -7.49 -28.61
CA VAL A 66 -24.61 -7.34 -29.14
C VAL A 66 -25.21 -6.08 -28.52
N THR A 67 -25.46 -5.09 -29.36
CA THR A 67 -26.18 -3.85 -29.03
C THR A 67 -27.64 -4.16 -28.77
N GLU A 68 -27.98 -4.64 -27.57
CA GLU A 68 -29.39 -4.70 -27.14
C GLU A 68 -29.77 -3.33 -26.57
N THR A 69 -30.37 -2.51 -27.44
CA THR A 69 -30.98 -1.23 -27.09
C THR A 69 -32.17 -1.48 -26.16
N LYS A 70 -31.99 -1.26 -24.85
CA LYS A 70 -33.10 -1.17 -23.89
C LYS A 70 -33.08 0.22 -23.24
N PRO A 71 -34.10 1.07 -23.46
CA PRO A 71 -34.16 2.39 -22.84
C PRO A 71 -34.48 2.21 -21.36
N ILE A 72 -33.52 2.52 -20.49
CA ILE A 72 -33.77 2.65 -19.05
C ILE A 72 -33.85 4.13 -18.74
N GLU A 73 -35.09 4.60 -18.70
CA GLU A 73 -35.49 5.82 -18.04
C GLU A 73 -35.31 5.65 -16.53
N ASN A 74 -34.15 6.06 -16.00
CA ASN A 74 -34.02 6.62 -14.65
C ASN A 74 -32.62 7.21 -14.51
N ILE A 75 -32.54 8.49 -14.15
CA ILE A 75 -31.31 9.16 -13.80
C ILE A 75 -31.22 9.13 -12.26
N PRO A 76 -30.39 8.27 -11.64
CA PRO A 76 -29.88 8.57 -10.32
C PRO A 76 -28.69 9.50 -10.51
N ASN A 77 -28.83 10.73 -10.03
CA ASN A 77 -27.74 11.66 -9.76
C ASN A 77 -26.51 10.90 -9.21
N PRO A 78 -25.33 10.98 -9.84
CA PRO A 78 -24.13 10.56 -9.17
C PRO A 78 -23.85 11.62 -8.11
N ALA A 79 -24.41 11.42 -6.90
CA ALA A 79 -23.70 11.81 -5.71
C ALA A 79 -22.33 11.15 -5.84
N ASN A 80 -21.37 11.95 -6.33
CA ASN A 80 -20.01 11.59 -6.66
C ASN A 80 -19.54 10.64 -5.57
N VAL A 81 -19.40 9.36 -5.92
CA VAL A 81 -18.99 8.31 -4.99
C VAL A 81 -17.54 8.64 -4.68
N LEU A 82 -17.38 9.48 -3.66
CA LEU A 82 -16.13 10.11 -3.34
C LEU A 82 -15.23 8.98 -2.84
N ASP A 83 -14.31 8.57 -3.71
CA ASP A 83 -13.37 7.49 -3.49
C ASP A 83 -12.52 7.80 -2.26
N LYS A 84 -12.91 7.23 -1.10
CA LYS A 84 -12.22 7.43 0.19
C LYS A 84 -10.76 6.95 0.14
N SER A 85 -10.39 6.15 -0.85
CA SER A 85 -9.01 5.73 -1.15
C SER A 85 -8.10 6.92 -1.49
N ASN A 86 -8.66 8.00 -2.04
CA ASN A 86 -7.96 9.25 -2.33
C ASN A 86 -7.90 10.24 -1.16
N PHE A 87 -8.63 9.99 -0.06
CA PHE A 87 -8.57 10.81 1.16
C PHE A 87 -7.43 10.36 2.06
N ARG A 88 -6.23 10.24 1.48
CA ARG A 88 -5.02 10.10 2.26
C ARG A 88 -4.57 11.49 2.66
N PHE A 89 -4.31 11.66 3.95
CA PHE A 89 -3.59 12.84 4.42
C PHE A 89 -2.25 12.90 3.67
N ASP A 90 -1.96 14.06 3.09
CA ASP A 90 -0.71 14.28 2.38
C ASP A 90 0.46 13.99 3.33
N TYR A 91 1.19 12.92 3.02
CA TYR A 91 2.37 12.57 3.80
C TYR A 91 3.49 13.47 3.32
N ASP A 92 3.77 14.53 4.07
CA ASP A 92 4.95 15.35 3.81
C ASP A 92 6.22 14.56 4.21
N PRO A 93 7.11 14.19 3.28
CA PRO A 93 8.33 13.46 3.56
C PRO A 93 9.50 14.39 3.88
N SER A 94 9.25 15.69 4.06
CA SER A 94 10.31 16.67 4.35
C SER A 94 11.05 16.32 5.66
N PRO A 95 12.36 16.59 5.73
CA PRO A 95 13.14 16.36 6.95
C PRO A 95 12.61 17.20 8.13
N GLU A 96 11.99 18.35 7.84
CA GLU A 96 11.37 19.21 8.86
C GLU A 96 10.11 18.57 9.45
N ALA A 97 9.26 17.95 8.63
CA ALA A 97 8.12 17.18 9.13
C ALA A 97 8.57 15.96 9.94
N ALA A 98 9.64 15.27 9.52
CA ALA A 98 10.22 14.18 10.29
C ALA A 98 10.72 14.63 11.67
N LYS A 99 11.37 15.81 11.76
CA LYS A 99 11.81 16.40 13.02
C LYS A 99 10.63 16.71 13.94
N ARG A 100 9.59 17.39 13.44
CA ARG A 100 8.37 17.69 14.21
C ARG A 100 7.66 16.44 14.70
N ARG A 101 7.61 15.38 13.89
CA ARG A 101 7.07 14.07 14.29
C ARG A 101 7.90 13.40 15.38
N SER A 102 9.22 13.60 15.39
CA SER A 102 10.13 13.06 16.41
C SER A 102 10.03 13.79 17.75
N GLU A 103 9.62 15.06 17.73
CA GLU A 103 9.38 15.88 18.93
C GLU A 103 8.03 15.53 19.60
N ILE A 104 7.14 14.83 18.91
CA ILE A 104 5.86 14.36 19.45
C ILE A 104 6.06 13.00 20.13
N THR A 105 5.99 12.98 21.46
CA THR A 105 6.17 11.75 22.26
C THR A 105 4.84 11.12 22.65
N GLN A 106 3.76 11.90 22.75
CA GLN A 106 2.45 11.45 23.21
C GLN A 106 1.32 11.93 22.31
N ALA A 107 0.24 11.15 22.25
CA ALA A 107 -1.02 11.55 21.63
C ALA A 107 -2.08 11.77 22.72
N VAL A 108 -2.66 12.97 22.76
CA VAL A 108 -3.73 13.35 23.69
C VAL A 108 -4.96 13.77 22.90
N VAL A 109 -6.14 13.44 23.41
CA VAL A 109 -7.42 13.84 22.82
C VAL A 109 -7.76 15.26 23.25
N CYS A 110 -8.13 16.13 22.31
CA CYS A 110 -8.64 17.45 22.64
C CYS A 110 -9.93 17.32 23.46
N PRO A 111 -10.04 17.95 24.65
CA PRO A 111 -11.23 17.83 25.50
C PRO A 111 -12.48 18.48 24.91
N ALA A 112 -12.33 19.40 23.94
CA ALA A 112 -13.45 20.12 23.34
C ALA A 112 -14.07 19.39 22.13
N CYS A 113 -13.26 18.76 21.29
CA CYS A 113 -13.73 18.21 20.01
C CYS A 113 -13.36 16.74 19.78
N GLY A 114 -12.56 16.12 20.66
CA GLY A 114 -12.15 14.73 20.47
C GLY A 114 -11.02 14.52 19.44
N GLY A 115 -10.47 15.57 18.84
CA GLY A 115 -9.38 15.46 17.87
C GLY A 115 -8.08 14.97 18.51
N THR A 116 -7.35 14.07 17.84
CA THR A 116 -6.06 13.56 18.30
C THR A 116 -4.95 14.59 18.07
N LEU A 117 -4.30 15.03 19.15
CA LEU A 117 -3.20 15.99 19.14
C LEU A 117 -1.90 15.28 19.53
N GLY A 118 -0.88 15.42 18.69
CA GLY A 118 0.49 15.04 19.04
C GLY A 118 1.13 16.12 19.89
N ILE A 119 1.55 15.79 21.10
CA ILE A 119 2.04 16.75 22.09
C ILE A 119 3.43 16.29 22.61
N PRO A 120 4.43 17.18 22.73
CA PRO A 120 5.71 16.87 23.35
C PRO A 120 5.57 16.63 24.86
N ASP A 121 6.47 15.84 25.44
CA ASP A 121 6.43 15.45 26.87
C ASP A 121 6.79 16.61 27.83
N ILE A 122 7.38 17.70 27.31
CA ILE A 122 7.69 18.90 28.10
C ILE A 122 6.39 19.64 28.45
N ARG A 123 6.08 19.71 29.74
CA ARG A 123 4.98 20.49 30.32
C ARG A 123 5.57 21.61 31.20
N PRO A 124 4.91 22.75 31.43
CA PRO A 124 3.59 23.17 30.95
C PRO A 124 3.65 23.75 29.54
N ILE A 125 2.67 23.39 28.70
CA ILE A 125 2.59 23.88 27.32
C ILE A 125 1.17 24.30 26.97
N LYS A 126 1.10 25.33 26.11
CA LYS A 126 -0.13 25.80 25.50
C LYS A 126 -0.26 25.15 24.12
N VAL A 127 -1.32 24.39 23.91
CA VAL A 127 -1.61 23.73 22.63
C VAL A 127 -2.94 24.22 22.11
N THR A 128 -2.94 24.69 20.86
CA THR A 128 -4.14 25.08 20.12
C THR A 128 -4.54 23.94 19.19
N CYS A 129 -5.77 23.46 19.35
CA CYS A 129 -6.27 22.38 18.49
C CYS A 129 -6.54 22.89 17.06
N PRO A 130 -6.01 22.26 15.99
CA PRO A 130 -6.27 22.69 14.61
C PRO A 130 -7.69 22.39 14.14
N GLN A 131 -8.47 21.58 14.86
CA GLN A 131 -9.85 21.24 14.50
C GLN A 131 -10.89 22.22 15.04
N CYS A 132 -10.72 22.69 16.28
CA CYS A 132 -11.70 23.56 16.96
C CYS A 132 -11.14 24.90 17.44
N LEU A 133 -9.84 25.15 17.23
CA LEU A 133 -9.13 26.37 17.65
C LEU A 133 -9.13 26.62 19.17
N GLN A 134 -9.49 25.63 19.98
CA GLN A 134 -9.48 25.76 21.42
C GLN A 134 -8.04 25.73 21.96
N GLU A 135 -7.69 26.72 22.78
CA GLU A 135 -6.44 26.75 23.55
C GLU A 135 -6.62 25.91 24.82
N THR A 136 -5.73 24.93 25.00
CA THR A 136 -5.69 24.08 26.19
C THR A 136 -4.29 24.06 26.77
N VAL A 137 -4.20 24.12 28.11
CA VAL A 137 -2.92 24.07 28.83
C VAL A 137 -2.78 22.68 29.43
N PHE A 138 -1.76 21.94 29.02
CA PHE A 138 -1.47 20.63 29.58
C PHE A 138 -0.35 20.77 30.61
N THR A 139 -0.65 20.41 31.87
CA THR A 139 0.23 20.62 33.03
C THR A 139 0.79 19.34 33.64
N SER A 140 0.25 18.16 33.33
CA SER A 140 0.68 16.88 33.91
C SER A 140 0.49 15.74 32.94
#